data_AF-A0A7S2D6E5-F1
#
_entry.id   AF-A0A7S2D6E5-F1
#
_cell.length_a   1.000
_cell.length_b   1.000
_cell.length_c   1.000
_cell.angle_alpha   90.00
_cell.angle_beta   90.00
_cell.angle_gamma   90.00
#
_symmetry.space_group_name_H-M   'P 1'
#
loop_
_entity.id
_entity.type
_entity.pdbx_description
1 polymer ?
#
loop_
_entity_poly.entity_id
_entity_poly.type
_entity_poly.pdbx_seq_one_letter_code
_entity_poly.pdbx_strand_id
1 'polypeptide(L)'
;FRVWNDKLKKPSFTYFGLDHVATHWLNVNRSGAGGHNAADDAMHSIQLFNSYCTVQYNPPLLFELQQRTINAKIAPSFAKMNPTFEDCCMGNRKLCKCGAPFFS
;
A
#
# COMPACT_ATOMS: atom_id res chain seq x y z
N PHE A 1 -5.81 -3.77 1.92
CA PHE A 1 -5.79 -5.24 1.71
C PHE A 1 -4.58 -5.83 2.44
N ARG A 2 -4.68 -7.03 3.04
CA ARG A 2 -3.56 -7.64 3.78
C ARG A 2 -3.09 -8.93 3.12
N VAL A 3 -1.77 -9.14 3.09
CA VAL A 3 -1.15 -10.37 2.57
C VAL A 3 -0.15 -10.88 3.60
N TRP A 4 -0.12 -12.19 3.83
CA TRP A 4 0.89 -12.80 4.68
C TRP A 4 2.27 -12.64 4.06
N ASN A 5 3.24 -12.14 4.84
CA ASN A 5 4.59 -11.83 4.38
C ASN A 5 5.62 -12.58 5.23
N ASP A 6 6.17 -13.64 4.64
CA ASP A 6 7.22 -14.49 5.20
C ASP A 6 8.63 -13.91 5.04
N LYS A 7 8.80 -12.88 4.19
CA LYS A 7 10.09 -12.21 3.97
C LYS A 7 10.49 -11.26 5.11
N LEU A 8 9.56 -10.99 6.03
CA LEU A 8 9.84 -10.20 7.22
C LEU A 8 10.59 -11.05 8.25
N LYS A 9 11.53 -10.44 8.99
CA LYS A 9 12.25 -11.11 10.10
C LYS A 9 11.31 -11.79 11.09
N LYS A 10 10.12 -11.22 11.30
CA LYS A 10 8.99 -11.84 12.01
C LYS A 10 7.82 -11.90 11.01
N PRO A 11 7.51 -13.09 10.45
CA PRO A 11 6.42 -13.24 9.50
C PRO A 11 5.11 -12.67 10.05
N SER A 12 4.44 -11.83 9.26
CA SER A 12 3.21 -11.16 9.67
C SER A 12 2.43 -10.66 8.46
N PHE A 13 1.21 -10.17 8.69
CA PHE A 13 0.41 -9.56 7.64
C PHE A 13 0.96 -8.16 7.28
N THR A 14 1.28 -7.97 6.00
CA THR A 14 1.58 -6.66 5.43
C THR A 14 0.29 -6.03 4.89
N TYR A 15 0.04 -4.78 5.26
CA TYR A 15 -1.10 -4.00 4.78
C TYR A 15 -0.69 -3.12 3.61
N PHE A 16 -1.45 -3.19 2.53
CA PHE A 16 -1.27 -2.38 1.33
C PHE A 16 -2.40 -1.37 1.18
N GLY A 17 -2.02 -0.15 0.79
CA GLY A 17 -2.94 0.94 0.47
C GLY A 17 -3.68 0.73 -0.85
N LEU A 18 -4.71 1.53 -1.08
CA LEU A 18 -5.63 1.40 -2.22
C LEU A 18 -4.88 1.39 -3.56
N ASP A 19 -4.03 2.38 -3.81
CA ASP A 19 -3.33 2.56 -5.09
C ASP A 19 -2.45 1.37 -5.44
N HIS A 20 -1.73 0.83 -4.47
CA HIS A 20 -0.88 -0.34 -4.66
C HIS A 20 -1.69 -1.55 -5.08
N VAL A 21 -2.84 -1.79 -4.43
CA VAL A 21 -3.69 -2.94 -4.77
C VAL A 21 -4.37 -2.71 -6.12
N ALA A 22 -4.95 -1.53 -6.36
CA ALA A 22 -5.60 -1.18 -7.63
C ALA A 22 -4.64 -1.30 -8.82
N THR A 23 -3.38 -0.89 -8.65
CA THR A 23 -2.36 -1.02 -9.70
C THR A 23 -2.11 -2.47 -10.07
N HIS A 24 -1.99 -3.37 -9.08
CA HIS A 24 -1.60 -4.76 -9.34
C HIS A 24 -2.76 -5.72 -9.61
N TRP A 25 -3.99 -5.37 -9.19
CA TRP A 25 -5.18 -6.20 -9.40
C TRP A 25 -6.00 -5.73 -10.60
N LEU A 26 -6.11 -4.41 -10.79
CA LEU A 26 -6.96 -3.80 -11.81
C LEU A 26 -6.15 -3.19 -12.98
N ASN A 27 -4.81 -3.22 -12.91
CA ASN A 27 -3.93 -2.57 -13.88
C ASN A 27 -4.19 -1.06 -14.03
N VAL A 28 -4.63 -0.40 -12.95
CA VAL A 28 -4.85 1.05 -12.94
C VAL A 28 -3.53 1.77 -12.70
N ASN A 29 -3.11 2.63 -13.62
CA ASN A 29 -1.90 3.42 -13.44
C ASN A 29 -2.17 4.63 -12.55
N ARG A 30 -2.14 4.44 -11.23
CA ARG A 30 -2.15 5.54 -10.27
C ARG A 30 -0.72 5.96 -9.98
N SER A 31 -0.24 6.98 -10.68
CA SER A 31 0.96 7.68 -10.24
C SER A 31 0.63 8.35 -8.91
N GLY A 32 1.29 7.95 -7.82
CA GLY A 32 1.11 8.52 -6.47
C GLY A 32 1.46 10.02 -6.34
N ALA A 33 1.53 10.73 -7.46
CA ALA A 33 1.82 12.15 -7.60
C ALA A 33 0.62 12.94 -8.20
N GLY A 34 -0.44 12.28 -8.67
CA GLY A 34 -1.69 12.94 -9.06
C GLY A 34 -2.55 13.24 -7.83
N GLY A 35 -3.12 14.45 -7.75
CA GLY A 35 -3.94 14.87 -6.62
C GLY A 35 -5.03 13.84 -6.30
N HIS A 36 -5.08 13.39 -5.05
CA HIS A 36 -6.07 12.42 -4.60
C HIS A 36 -7.48 12.97 -4.82
N ASN A 37 -8.32 12.18 -5.49
CA ASN A 37 -9.73 12.47 -5.72
C ASN A 37 -10.57 11.41 -4.98
N ALA A 38 -11.39 11.87 -4.04
CA ALA A 38 -12.24 11.00 -3.23
C ALA A 38 -13.23 10.16 -4.08
N ALA A 39 -13.71 10.70 -5.20
CA ALA A 39 -14.61 9.96 -6.09
C ALA A 39 -13.87 8.79 -6.78
N ASP A 40 -12.64 9.02 -7.24
CA ASP A 40 -11.81 7.98 -7.86
C ASP A 40 -11.41 6.91 -6.82
N ASP A 41 -11.08 7.33 -5.60
CA ASP A 41 -10.80 6.42 -4.48
C ASP A 41 -12.00 5.54 -4.15
N ALA A 42 -13.21 6.11 -4.11
CA ALA A 42 -14.44 5.36 -3.89
C ALA A 42 -14.70 4.37 -5.02
N MET A 43 -14.59 4.81 -6.29
CA MET A 43 -14.75 3.95 -7.46
C MET A 43 -13.79 2.75 -7.43
N HIS A 44 -12.50 2.99 -7.19
CA HIS A 44 -11.50 1.92 -7.14
C HIS A 44 -11.70 0.99 -5.95
N SER A 45 -12.18 1.51 -4.81
CA SER A 45 -12.51 0.68 -3.65
C SER A 45 -13.64 -0.31 -3.98
N ILE A 46 -14.70 0.15 -4.66
CA ILE A 46 -15.80 -0.71 -5.10
C ILE A 46 -15.35 -1.70 -6.18
N GLN A 47 -14.54 -1.27 -7.15
CA GLN A 47 -13.99 -2.17 -8.17
C GLN A 47 -13.17 -3.29 -7.54
N LEU A 48 -12.27 -2.96 -6.60
CA LEU A 48 -11.48 -3.96 -5.88
C LEU A 48 -12.33 -4.90 -5.04
N PHE A 49 -13.37 -4.38 -4.38
CA PHE A 49 -14.30 -5.21 -3.63
C PHE A 49 -14.99 -6.22 -4.54
N ASN A 50 -15.52 -5.78 -5.69
CA ASN A 50 -16.15 -6.65 -6.67
C ASN A 50 -15.17 -7.69 -7.22
N SER A 51 -13.93 -7.28 -7.56
CA SER A 51 -12.89 -8.22 -7.98
C SER A 51 -12.60 -9.25 -6.90
N TYR A 52 -12.49 -8.84 -5.63
CA TYR A 52 -12.31 -9.76 -4.51
C TYR A 52 -13.47 -10.74 -4.38
N CYS A 53 -14.73 -10.29 -4.50
CA CYS A 53 -15.89 -11.16 -4.46
C CYS A 53 -15.86 -12.27 -5.52
N THR A 54 -15.30 -11.98 -6.69
CA THR A 54 -15.11 -12.96 -7.76
C THR A 54 -13.96 -13.92 -7.48
N VAL A 55 -12.81 -13.43 -7.02
CA VAL A 55 -11.60 -14.25 -6.89
C VAL A 55 -11.49 -15.01 -5.56
N GLN A 56 -12.22 -14.59 -4.51
CA GLN A 56 -12.11 -15.21 -3.17
C GLN A 56 -12.47 -16.69 -3.16
N TYR A 57 -13.31 -17.13 -4.10
CA TYR A 57 -13.71 -18.54 -4.25
C TYR A 57 -12.78 -19.33 -5.19
N ASN A 58 -11.73 -18.71 -5.71
CA ASN A 58 -10.69 -19.34 -6.52
C ASN A 58 -9.32 -19.18 -5.81
N PRO A 59 -8.97 -20.09 -4.88
CA PRO A 59 -7.76 -19.95 -4.06
C PRO A 59 -6.46 -19.82 -4.87
N PRO A 60 -6.23 -20.56 -5.97
CA PRO A 60 -5.06 -20.36 -6.82
C PRO A 60 -4.94 -18.94 -7.38
N LEU A 61 -6.02 -18.39 -7.92
CA LEU A 61 -6.03 -17.04 -8.47
C LEU A 61 -5.84 -15.97 -7.39
N LEU A 62 -6.50 -16.13 -6.24
CA LEU A 62 -6.32 -15.23 -5.10
C LEU A 62 -4.86 -15.25 -4.61
N PHE A 63 -4.24 -16.42 -4.52
CA PHE A 63 -2.85 -16.56 -4.14
C PHE A 63 -1.92 -15.88 -5.15
N GLU A 64 -2.15 -16.06 -6.46
CA GLU A 64 -1.38 -15.38 -7.50
C GLU A 64 -1.47 -13.85 -7.36
N LEU A 65 -2.68 -13.30 -7.17
CA LEU A 65 -2.88 -11.86 -6.98
C LEU A 65 -2.20 -11.34 -5.72
N GLN A 66 -2.26 -12.11 -4.61
CA GLN A 66 -1.52 -11.80 -3.38
C GLN A 66 0.00 -11.79 -3.62
N GLN A 67 0.53 -12.76 -4.38
CA GLN A 67 1.95 -12.81 -4.74
C GLN A 67 2.34 -11.65 -5.65
N ARG A 68 1.49 -11.23 -6.59
CA ARG A 68 1.74 -10.02 -7.38
C ARG A 68 1.82 -8.78 -6.49
N THR A 69 0.89 -8.63 -5.54
CA THR A 69 0.88 -7.48 -4.62
C THR A 69 2.12 -7.42 -3.73
N ILE A 70 2.56 -8.53 -3.14
CA ILE A 70 3.68 -8.55 -2.20
C ILE A 70 5.04 -8.41 -2.89
N ASN A 71 5.17 -8.88 -4.13
CA ASN A 71 6.41 -8.83 -4.89
C ASN A 71 6.59 -7.51 -5.65
N ALA A 72 5.54 -6.72 -5.81
CA ALA A 72 5.62 -5.46 -6.51
C ALA A 72 6.37 -4.37 -5.71
N LYS A 73 7.03 -3.48 -6.44
CA LYS A 73 7.74 -2.34 -5.87
C LYS A 73 6.73 -1.36 -5.26
N ILE A 74 6.79 -1.18 -3.95
CA ILE A 74 5.95 -0.23 -3.23
C ILE A 74 6.49 1.19 -3.49
N ALA A 75 5.63 2.08 -3.96
CA ALA A 75 5.97 3.50 -4.07
C ALA A 75 6.30 4.09 -2.69
N PRO A 76 7.32 4.95 -2.57
CA PRO A 76 7.60 5.61 -1.30
C PRO A 76 6.39 6.46 -0.89
N SER A 77 5.97 6.35 0.37
CA SER A 77 4.91 7.20 0.90
C SER A 77 5.37 8.66 0.94
N PHE A 78 4.41 9.60 0.96
CA PHE A 78 4.70 11.03 1.13
C PHE A 78 5.68 11.30 2.28
N ALA A 79 5.45 10.71 3.46
CA ALA A 79 6.32 10.88 4.62
C ALA A 79 7.73 10.28 4.46
N LYS A 80 7.91 9.27 3.59
CA LYS A 80 9.25 8.75 3.25
C LYS A 80 10.00 9.70 2.32
N MET A 81 9.28 10.37 1.41
CA MET A 81 9.86 11.34 0.47
C MET A 81 10.12 12.70 1.12
N ASN A 82 9.30 13.07 2.11
CA ASN A 82 9.35 14.35 2.82
C ASN A 82 9.57 14.12 4.32
N PRO A 83 10.82 13.93 4.78
CA PRO A 83 11.11 13.78 6.22
C PRO A 83 10.70 15.00 7.06
N THR A 84 10.66 16.16 6.41
CA THR A 84 10.12 17.43 6.91
C THR A 84 9.13 17.97 5.89
N PHE A 85 8.01 18.51 6.34
CA PHE A 85 7.02 19.19 5.50
C PHE A 85 6.46 20.38 6.27
N GLU A 86 6.43 21.57 5.66
CA GLU A 86 6.02 22.82 6.32
C GLU A 86 6.70 23.00 7.71
N ASP A 87 8.03 22.81 7.75
CA ASP A 87 8.87 22.87 8.96
C ASP A 87 8.52 21.90 10.10
N CYS A 88 7.59 20.97 9.88
CA CYS A 88 7.27 19.89 10.82
C CYS A 88 8.06 18.61 10.48
N CYS A 89 8.71 17.97 11.47
CA CYS A 89 9.25 16.61 11.24
C CYS A 89 8.10 15.62 11.18
N MET A 90 8.12 14.74 10.18
CA MET A 90 7.10 13.70 10.01
C MET A 90 7.19 12.54 11.03
N GLY A 91 8.02 12.68 12.09
CA GLY A 91 8.12 11.84 13.29
C GLY A 91 8.39 10.34 13.04
N ASN A 92 8.66 9.54 14.08
CA ASN A 92 8.61 8.06 14.09
C ASN A 92 9.12 7.31 12.83
N ARG A 93 10.15 7.83 12.17
CA ARG A 93 10.72 7.30 10.92
C ARG A 93 12.24 7.41 10.98
N LYS A 94 12.94 6.48 10.31
CA LYS A 94 14.42 6.47 10.22
C LYS A 94 15.03 7.76 9.68
N LEU A 95 14.28 8.55 8.93
CA LEU A 95 14.73 9.81 8.32
C LEU A 95 14.38 11.04 9.16
N CYS A 96 13.71 10.91 10.32
CA CYS A 96 13.33 12.06 11.12
C CYS A 96 14.56 12.71 11.78
N LYS A 97 14.56 14.04 11.83
CA LYS A 97 15.64 14.87 12.37
C LYS A 97 15.28 15.53 13.72
N CYS A 98 14.06 15.36 14.23
CA CYS A 98 13.61 16.01 15.48
C CYS A 98 14.02 15.28 16.77
N GLY A 99 14.77 14.18 16.69
CA GLY A 99 15.22 13.41 17.86
C GLY A 99 14.13 12.54 18.51
N ALA A 100 12.90 12.51 17.97
CA ALA A 100 11.85 11.63 18.46
C ALA A 100 12.25 10.14 18.32
N PRO A 101 11.94 9.30 19.32
CA PRO A 101 12.32 7.90 19.31
C PRO A 101 11.66 7.14 18.15
N PHE A 102 12.42 6.27 17.49
CA PHE A 102 11.87 5.36 16.49
C PHE A 102 11.23 4.17 17.19
N PHE A 103 9.90 4.17 17.30
CA PHE A 103 9.16 3.00 17.80
C PHE A 103 9.22 1.89 16.72
N SER A 104 9.93 0.80 17.04
CA SER A 104 10.12 -0.37 16.17
C SER A 104 9.03 -1.42 16.34
#